data_AF-A0A6B2XQK9-F1
#
_entry.id   AF-A0A6B2XQK9-F1
#
_cell.length_a   1.000
_cell.length_b   1.000
_cell.length_c   1.000
_cell.angle_alpha   90.00
_cell.angle_beta   90.00
_cell.angle_gamma   90.00
#
_symmetry.space_group_name_H-M   'P 1'
#
loop_
_entity.id
_entity.type
_entity.pdbx_description
1 polymer ?
#
loop_
_entity_poly.entity_id
_entity_poly.type
_entity_poly.pdbx_seq_one_letter_code
_entity_poly.pdbx_strand_id
1 'polypeptide(L)'
;PVADARLERDVVDAGGHEALVGHRGVRLSGGQVQRLALARALATDAELLLADDVSSALDAATEIELWTSLRERGTTVIGATSKRAALARADRVVVLDEGRIAAERRIDQSYRPGEARDPADPRFSRLRTELPDAPGVVRDDRKDT
;
A
#
# COMPACT_ATOMS: atom_id res chain seq x y z
N PRO A 1 14.73 3.20 -6.44
CA PRO A 1 14.10 4.00 -5.35
C PRO A 1 13.17 5.11 -5.84
N VAL A 2 13.65 6.04 -6.68
CA VAL A 2 12.81 7.14 -7.23
C VAL A 2 11.68 6.57 -8.10
N ALA A 3 12.00 5.64 -8.99
CA ALA A 3 11.01 5.01 -9.86
C ALA A 3 10.01 4.12 -9.11
N ASP A 4 10.53 3.33 -8.17
CA ASP A 4 9.71 2.48 -7.32
C ASP A 4 8.72 3.29 -6.48
N ALA A 5 9.13 4.48 -6.02
CA ALA A 5 8.26 5.42 -5.31
C ALA A 5 7.43 6.32 -6.24
N ARG A 6 7.47 6.08 -7.56
CA ARG A 6 6.72 6.79 -8.59
C ARG A 6 7.00 8.29 -8.67
N LEU A 7 8.22 8.74 -8.36
CA LEU A 7 8.60 10.16 -8.28
C LEU A 7 9.25 10.72 -9.55
N GLU A 8 9.40 9.95 -10.63
CA GLU A 8 10.19 10.34 -11.80
C GLU A 8 9.71 11.67 -12.39
N ARG A 9 8.39 11.80 -12.57
CA ARG A 9 7.78 13.02 -13.07
C ARG A 9 7.95 14.18 -12.09
N ASP A 10 7.76 13.93 -10.79
CA ASP A 10 7.91 14.96 -9.76
C ASP A 10 9.34 15.51 -9.71
N VAL A 11 10.35 14.65 -9.91
CA VAL A 11 11.76 15.06 -9.98
C VAL A 11 12.02 15.93 -11.21
N VAL A 12 11.48 15.55 -12.37
CA VAL A 12 11.61 16.36 -13.60
C VAL A 12 10.94 17.72 -13.41
N ASP A 13 9.72 17.74 -12.90
CA ASP A 13 8.93 18.96 -12.67
C ASP A 13 9.60 19.88 -11.63
N ALA A 14 10.37 19.31 -10.69
CA ALA A 14 11.14 20.07 -9.70
C ALA A 14 12.44 20.68 -10.25
N GLY A 15 12.87 20.30 -11.47
CA GLY A 15 14.14 20.76 -12.06
C GLY A 15 15.29 19.76 -11.94
N GLY A 16 15.00 18.48 -11.70
CA GLY A 16 15.96 17.39 -11.64
C GLY A 16 16.38 17.02 -10.21
N HIS A 17 17.32 16.08 -10.09
CA HIS A 17 17.75 15.52 -8.81
C HIS A 17 18.39 16.55 -7.86
N GLU A 18 18.98 17.60 -8.41
CA GLU A 18 19.63 18.68 -7.66
C GLU A 18 18.64 19.77 -7.18
N ALA A 19 17.35 19.61 -7.47
CA ALA A 19 16.33 20.56 -7.07
C ALA A 19 16.30 20.72 -5.54
N LEU A 20 16.43 21.95 -5.07
CA LEU A 20 16.25 22.28 -3.66
C LEU A 20 14.78 22.12 -3.30
N VAL A 21 14.50 21.39 -2.22
CA VAL A 21 13.16 21.23 -1.64
C VAL A 21 13.05 22.01 -0.33
N GLY A 22 11.90 22.63 -0.08
CA GLY A 22 11.59 23.29 1.20
C GLY A 22 11.43 24.81 1.09
N HIS A 23 11.74 25.54 2.17
CA HIS A 23 11.36 26.96 2.31
C HIS A 23 11.91 27.88 1.20
N ARG A 24 13.07 27.54 0.62
CA ARG A 24 13.71 28.27 -0.48
C ARG A 24 13.72 27.50 -1.80
N GLY A 25 12.96 26.42 -1.87
CA GLY A 25 12.97 25.47 -2.98
C GLY A 25 11.57 25.13 -3.46
N VAL A 26 11.48 24.06 -4.25
CA VAL A 26 10.21 23.50 -4.70
C VAL A 26 9.40 23.06 -3.49
N ARG A 27 8.11 23.43 -3.48
CA ARG A 27 7.16 22.96 -2.49
C ARG A 27 6.55 21.65 -2.98
N LEU A 28 6.63 20.63 -2.13
CA LEU A 28 6.02 19.33 -2.40
C LEU A 28 4.60 19.29 -1.83
N SER A 29 3.68 18.67 -2.58
CA SER A 29 2.38 18.26 -2.06
C SER A 29 2.54 17.18 -0.98
N GLY A 30 1.50 16.96 -0.17
CA GLY A 30 1.54 15.90 0.86
C GLY A 30 1.86 14.52 0.29
N GLY A 31 1.28 14.17 -0.86
CA GLY A 31 1.55 12.91 -1.56
C GLY A 31 2.97 12.82 -2.13
N GLN A 32 3.55 13.93 -2.58
CA GLN A 32 4.96 13.99 -2.99
C GLN A 32 5.90 13.80 -1.79
N VAL A 33 5.58 14.40 -0.63
CA VAL A 33 6.34 14.21 0.62
C VAL A 33 6.32 12.75 1.06
N GLN A 34 5.16 12.09 1.04
CA GLN A 34 5.05 10.67 1.39
C GLN A 34 5.85 9.77 0.44
N ARG A 35 5.74 9.99 -0.88
CA ARG A 35 6.51 9.24 -1.87
C ARG A 35 8.01 9.50 -1.75
N LEU A 36 8.42 10.72 -1.39
CA LEU A 36 9.83 11.01 -1.09
C LEU A 36 10.31 10.26 0.15
N ALA A 37 9.49 10.17 1.20
CA ALA A 37 9.80 9.35 2.36
C ALA A 37 9.92 7.86 2.00
N LEU A 38 9.02 7.37 1.13
CA LEU A 38 9.12 6.02 0.60
C LEU A 38 10.41 5.81 -0.20
N ALA A 39 10.74 6.70 -1.15
CA ALA A 39 11.98 6.61 -1.92
C ALA A 39 13.22 6.55 -1.01
N ARG A 40 13.23 7.34 0.08
CA ARG A 40 14.29 7.30 1.11
C ARG A 40 14.35 5.94 1.81
N ALA A 41 13.21 5.37 2.21
CA ALA A 41 13.17 4.05 2.83
C ALA A 41 13.65 2.94 1.89
N LEU A 42 13.30 3.03 0.59
CA LEU A 42 13.74 2.05 -0.41
C LEU A 42 15.24 2.15 -0.72
N ALA A 43 15.83 3.32 -0.54
CA ALA A 43 17.26 3.55 -0.75
C ALA A 43 18.15 2.98 0.37
N THR A 44 17.58 2.58 1.51
CA THR A 44 18.34 1.92 2.58
C THR A 44 18.36 0.40 2.45
N ASP A 45 17.90 -0.15 1.32
CA ASP A 45 17.75 -1.59 1.08
C ASP A 45 17.03 -2.31 2.23
N ALA A 46 15.97 -1.68 2.76
CA ALA A 46 15.21 -2.22 3.87
C ALA A 46 14.56 -3.58 3.51
N GLU A 47 14.78 -4.58 4.36
CA GLU A 47 14.15 -5.90 4.23
C GLU A 47 12.65 -5.87 4.57
N LEU A 48 12.24 -4.91 5.43
CA LEU A 48 10.88 -4.68 5.87
C LEU A 48 10.50 -3.20 5.71
N LEU A 49 9.38 -2.95 5.04
CA LEU A 49 8.81 -1.63 4.82
C LEU A 49 7.43 -1.53 5.46
N LEU A 50 7.23 -0.54 6.33
CA LEU A 50 5.92 -0.12 6.80
C LEU A 50 5.42 1.05 5.92
N ALA A 51 4.34 0.83 5.19
CA ALA A 51 3.78 1.77 4.24
C ALA A 51 2.38 2.23 4.69
N ASP A 52 2.33 3.36 5.39
CA ASP A 52 1.07 3.95 5.89
C ASP A 52 0.46 4.91 4.86
N ASP A 53 -0.56 4.43 4.15
CA ASP A 53 -1.34 5.16 3.14
C ASP A 53 -0.52 5.94 2.09
N VAL A 54 0.70 5.44 1.79
CA VAL A 54 1.68 6.08 0.89
C VAL A 54 1.21 6.21 -0.56
N SER A 55 0.18 5.46 -0.94
CA SER A 55 -0.43 5.47 -2.27
C SER A 55 -1.71 6.32 -2.34
N SER A 56 -2.13 6.95 -1.25
CA SER A 56 -3.40 7.70 -1.13
C SER A 56 -3.60 8.73 -2.24
N ALA A 57 -2.56 9.47 -2.59
CA ALA A 57 -2.58 10.52 -3.62
C ALA A 57 -2.40 10.01 -5.06
N LEU A 58 -2.20 8.71 -5.26
CA LEU A 58 -2.02 8.10 -6.58
C LEU A 58 -3.36 7.66 -7.18
N ASP A 59 -3.48 7.75 -8.50
CA ASP A 59 -4.52 7.08 -9.25
C ASP A 59 -4.35 5.54 -9.19
N ALA A 60 -5.39 4.80 -9.56
CA ALA A 60 -5.43 3.35 -9.41
C ALA A 60 -4.36 2.61 -10.23
N ALA A 61 -4.00 3.11 -11.42
CA ALA A 61 -3.01 2.47 -12.27
C ALA A 61 -1.61 2.64 -11.67
N THR A 62 -1.25 3.87 -11.31
CA THR A 62 0.04 4.19 -10.68
C THR A 62 0.22 3.48 -9.33
N GLU A 63 -0.86 3.32 -8.56
CA GLU A 63 -0.85 2.54 -7.33
C GLU A 63 -0.55 1.05 -7.56
N ILE A 64 -1.17 0.44 -8.58
CA ILE A 64 -0.90 -0.95 -8.94
C ILE A 64 0.57 -1.14 -9.29
N GLU A 65 1.14 -0.22 -10.07
CA GLU A 65 2.54 -0.26 -10.46
C GLU A 65 3.47 -0.11 -9.25
N LEU A 66 3.15 0.78 -8.31
CA LEU A 66 3.88 0.94 -7.04
C LEU A 66 3.96 -0.39 -6.27
N TRP A 67 2.82 -1.02 -5.98
CA TRP A 67 2.80 -2.26 -5.20
C TRP A 67 3.45 -3.43 -5.94
N THR A 68 3.37 -3.45 -7.28
CA THR A 68 4.02 -4.48 -8.11
C THR A 68 5.55 -4.37 -8.04
N SER A 69 6.10 -3.16 -8.19
CA SER A 69 7.54 -2.92 -8.09
C SER A 69 8.07 -3.30 -6.70
N LEU A 70 7.37 -2.92 -5.62
CA LEU A 70 7.78 -3.28 -4.25
C LEU A 70 7.85 -4.81 -4.06
N ARG A 71 6.89 -5.55 -4.63
CA ARG A 71 6.88 -7.01 -4.61
C ARG A 71 8.05 -7.60 -5.40
N GLU A 72 8.32 -7.09 -6.60
CA GLU A 72 9.40 -7.56 -7.47
C GLU A 72 10.80 -7.34 -6.87
N ARG A 73 10.96 -6.28 -6.06
CA ARG A 73 12.19 -6.04 -5.29
C ARG A 73 12.42 -7.05 -4.16
N GLY A 74 11.43 -7.87 -3.83
CA GLY A 74 11.52 -8.84 -2.72
C GLY A 74 11.44 -8.21 -1.34
N THR A 75 11.10 -6.92 -1.24
CA THR A 75 10.91 -6.23 0.05
C THR A 75 9.65 -6.77 0.74
N THR A 76 9.74 -7.11 2.03
CA THR A 76 8.54 -7.43 2.82
C THR A 76 7.80 -6.12 3.11
N VAL A 77 6.52 -6.06 2.76
CA VAL A 77 5.72 -4.83 2.94
C VAL A 77 4.54 -5.08 3.87
N ILE A 78 4.42 -4.24 4.90
CA ILE A 78 3.21 -4.09 5.70
C ILE A 78 2.58 -2.76 5.28
N GLY A 79 1.47 -2.84 4.53
CA GLY A 79 0.75 -1.67 4.03
C GLY A 79 -0.55 -1.43 4.79
N ALA A 80 -0.82 -0.18 5.18
CA ALA A 80 -2.14 0.26 5.65
C ALA A 80 -2.81 1.06 4.54
N THR A 81 -4.01 0.65 4.12
CA THR A 81 -4.75 1.34 3.05
C THR A 81 -6.24 0.99 3.09
N SER A 82 -7.07 1.92 2.62
CA SER A 82 -8.50 1.69 2.37
C SER A 82 -8.81 1.32 0.91
N LYS A 83 -7.80 1.31 0.03
CA LYS A 83 -7.98 1.13 -1.42
C LYS A 83 -8.03 -0.33 -1.83
N ARG A 84 -9.08 -0.71 -2.58
CA ARG A 84 -9.30 -2.09 -3.05
C ARG A 84 -8.20 -2.61 -3.97
N ALA A 85 -7.63 -1.75 -4.82
CA ALA A 85 -6.58 -2.13 -5.77
C ALA A 85 -5.33 -2.65 -5.05
N ALA A 86 -4.93 -2.02 -3.95
CA ALA A 86 -3.83 -2.46 -3.10
C ALA A 86 -4.14 -3.79 -2.39
N LEU A 87 -5.35 -3.91 -1.82
CA LEU A 87 -5.79 -5.15 -1.15
C LEU A 87 -5.78 -6.35 -2.10
N ALA A 88 -6.12 -6.15 -3.37
CA ALA A 88 -6.09 -7.20 -4.38
C ALA A 88 -4.68 -7.74 -4.62
N ARG A 89 -3.64 -6.93 -4.42
CA ARG A 89 -2.22 -7.30 -4.65
C ARG A 89 -1.52 -7.87 -3.42
N ALA A 90 -2.10 -7.73 -2.24
CA ALA A 90 -1.52 -8.24 -1.00
C ALA A 90 -1.45 -9.78 -0.98
N ASP A 91 -0.46 -10.35 -0.31
CA ASP A 91 -0.41 -11.80 -0.02
C ASP A 91 -1.30 -12.17 1.17
N ARG A 92 -1.52 -11.21 2.08
CA ARG A 92 -2.37 -11.33 3.26
C ARG A 92 -3.08 -10.01 3.50
N VAL A 93 -4.35 -10.08 3.88
CA VAL A 93 -5.15 -8.93 4.32
C VAL A 93 -5.54 -9.15 5.77
N VAL A 94 -5.27 -8.14 6.60
CA VAL A 94 -5.62 -8.10 8.02
C VAL A 94 -6.56 -6.92 8.22
N VAL A 95 -7.72 -7.15 8.85
CA VAL A 95 -8.66 -6.11 9.22
C VAL A 95 -8.54 -5.86 10.71
N LEU A 96 -8.31 -4.59 11.06
CA LEU A 96 -8.27 -4.13 12.43
C LEU A 96 -9.59 -3.45 12.79
N ASP A 97 -10.13 -3.77 13.97
CA ASP A 97 -11.29 -3.11 14.58
C ASP A 97 -11.05 -2.94 16.08
N GLU A 98 -11.32 -1.75 16.61
CA GLU A 98 -11.05 -1.36 18.01
C GLU A 98 -9.67 -1.81 18.55
N GLY A 99 -8.63 -1.75 17.72
CA GLY A 99 -7.26 -2.13 18.10
C GLY A 99 -6.99 -3.64 18.15
N ARG A 100 -7.92 -4.46 17.67
CA ARG A 100 -7.80 -5.93 17.59
C ARG A 100 -7.91 -6.39 16.14
N ILE A 101 -7.36 -7.57 15.86
CA ILE A 101 -7.57 -8.23 14.56
C ILE A 101 -9.01 -8.75 14.55
N ALA A 102 -9.86 -8.09 13.78
CA ALA A 102 -11.22 -8.54 13.55
C ALA A 102 -11.23 -9.72 12.59
N ALA A 103 -10.37 -9.69 11.57
CA ALA A 103 -10.33 -10.73 10.56
C ALA A 103 -9.01 -10.79 9.83
N GLU A 104 -8.74 -11.94 9.24
CA GLU A 104 -7.50 -12.17 8.51
C GLU A 104 -7.70 -13.17 7.38
N ARG A 105 -7.11 -12.89 6.23
CA ARG A 105 -7.17 -13.80 5.08
C ARG A 105 -5.87 -13.80 4.32
N ARG A 106 -5.37 -15.00 4.01
CA ARG A 106 -4.34 -15.16 2.99
C ARG A 106 -5.00 -15.05 1.62
N ILE A 107 -4.50 -14.14 0.79
CA ILE A 107 -4.94 -14.03 -0.60
C ILE A 107 -4.15 -15.08 -1.37
N ASP A 108 -4.89 -16.04 -1.95
CA ASP A 108 -4.35 -17.22 -2.62
C ASP A 108 -3.23 -16.91 -3.64
N GLN A 109 -2.21 -17.75 -3.61
CA GLN A 109 -0.95 -17.69 -4.37
C GLN A 109 -1.05 -18.32 -5.77
N SER A 110 -2.25 -18.74 -6.19
CA SER A 110 -2.49 -19.25 -7.55
C SER A 110 -2.12 -18.25 -8.66
N TYR A 111 -1.84 -17.00 -8.29
CA TYR A 111 -1.36 -15.96 -9.18
C TYR A 111 0.16 -15.89 -9.24
N ARG A 112 0.74 -16.09 -10.43
CA ARG A 112 2.18 -16.02 -10.61
C ARG A 112 2.67 -14.56 -10.60
N PRO A 113 3.92 -14.30 -10.16
CA PRO A 113 4.57 -13.01 -10.39
C PRO A 113 4.44 -12.61 -11.87
N GLY A 114 3.90 -11.43 -12.15
CA GLY A 114 3.73 -10.90 -13.51
C GLY A 114 2.36 -11.13 -14.16
N GLU A 115 1.49 -11.98 -13.60
CA GLU A 115 0.08 -11.91 -13.99
C GLU A 115 -0.54 -10.62 -13.36
N ALA A 116 -1.59 -10.03 -13.95
CA ALA A 116 -2.31 -8.86 -13.42
C ALA A 116 -3.62 -9.19 -12.64
N ARG A 117 -3.61 -9.12 -11.29
CA ARG A 117 -4.79 -9.51 -10.48
C ARG A 117 -5.96 -8.59 -10.80
N ASP A 118 -7.13 -9.17 -11.09
CA ASP A 118 -8.35 -8.41 -11.36
C ASP A 118 -8.91 -7.79 -10.06
N PRO A 119 -8.90 -6.44 -9.91
CA PRO A 119 -9.46 -5.78 -8.74
C PRO A 119 -10.99 -5.92 -8.60
N ALA A 120 -11.69 -6.28 -9.68
CA ALA A 120 -13.12 -6.54 -9.69
C ALA A 120 -13.48 -7.98 -9.30
N ASP A 121 -12.47 -8.84 -9.10
CA ASP A 121 -12.70 -10.24 -8.73
C ASP A 121 -13.54 -10.34 -7.44
N PRO A 122 -14.64 -11.11 -7.45
CA PRO A 122 -15.51 -11.29 -6.29
C PRO A 122 -14.78 -11.74 -5.02
N ARG A 123 -13.63 -12.41 -5.16
CA ARG A 123 -12.77 -12.84 -4.05
C ARG A 123 -12.21 -11.67 -3.24
N PHE A 124 -12.13 -10.46 -3.82
CA PHE A 124 -11.65 -9.23 -3.18
C PHE A 124 -12.77 -8.31 -2.72
N SER A 125 -13.85 -8.19 -3.49
CA SER A 125 -14.98 -7.32 -3.16
C SER A 125 -15.70 -7.73 -1.88
N ARG A 126 -15.61 -9.01 -1.51
CA ARG A 126 -16.13 -9.61 -0.29
C ARG A 126 -15.28 -9.37 0.96
N LEU A 127 -14.03 -8.93 0.85
CA LEU A 127 -13.16 -8.74 2.03
C LEU A 127 -13.74 -7.70 3.01
N ARG A 128 -14.38 -6.62 2.55
CA ARG A 128 -14.96 -5.63 3.48
C ARG A 128 -16.32 -6.04 4.07
N THR A 129 -17.02 -6.96 3.40
CA THR A 129 -18.42 -7.32 3.71
C THR A 129 -18.54 -8.69 4.39
N GLU A 130 -17.62 -9.63 4.12
CA GLU A 130 -17.62 -10.99 4.68
C GLU A 130 -16.57 -11.17 5.79
N LEU A 131 -15.57 -10.29 5.93
CA LEU A 131 -14.60 -10.39 7.03
C LEU A 131 -15.18 -10.09 8.43
N PRO A 132 -16.25 -9.29 8.62
CA PRO A 132 -16.93 -9.22 9.91
C PRO A 132 -17.68 -10.53 10.29
N ASP A 133 -17.96 -11.40 9.31
CA ASP A 133 -18.85 -12.57 9.47
C ASP A 133 -18.19 -13.92 9.10
N ALA A 134 -16.86 -13.96 8.92
CA ALA A 134 -16.13 -15.18 8.58
C ALA A 134 -16.02 -16.14 9.79
N PRO A 135 -16.16 -17.47 9.61
CA PRO A 135 -15.98 -18.43 10.71
C PRO A 135 -14.56 -18.33 11.29
N GLY A 136 -14.46 -17.97 12.57
CA GLY A 136 -13.20 -17.68 13.27
C GLY A 136 -13.07 -16.24 13.79
N VAL A 137 -14.00 -15.35 13.42
CA VAL A 137 -14.13 -14.00 14.01
C VAL A 137 -14.79 -14.13 15.38
N VAL A 138 -14.02 -13.97 16.46
CA VAL A 138 -14.58 -13.86 17.81
C VAL A 138 -15.04 -12.42 18.01
N ARG A 139 -16.35 -12.18 17.99
CA ARG A 139 -16.91 -10.93 18.52
C ARG A 139 -16.66 -10.92 20.03
N ASP A 140 -15.88 -9.95 20.52
CA ASP A 140 -15.81 -9.68 21.96
C ASP A 140 -17.09 -8.93 22.32
N ASP A 141 -18.16 -9.66 22.64
CA ASP A 141 -19.48 -9.13 23.01
C ASP A 141 -19.48 -8.38 24.36
N ARG A 142 -18.35 -7.80 24.77
CA ARG A 142 -18.25 -6.95 25.97
C ARG A 142 -18.46 -5.48 25.63
N LYS A 143 -19.68 -5.15 25.21
CA LYS A 143 -20.29 -3.83 25.40
C LYS A 143 -21.77 -4.00 25.70
N ASP A 144 -22.05 -4.42 26.92
CA ASP A 144 -23.26 -4.02 27.65
C ASP A 144 -22.96 -4.07 29.15
N THR A 145 -22.27 -3.04 29.65
CA THR A 145 -22.48 -2.44 30.97
C THR A 145 -21.79 -1.09 31.07
#